data_AF-A0A660XWL1-F1
#
_entry.id   AF-A0A660XWL1-F1
#
_cell.length_a   1.000
_cell.length_b   1.000
_cell.length_c   1.000
_cell.angle_alpha   90.00
_cell.angle_beta   90.00
_cell.angle_gamma   90.00
#
_symmetry.space_group_name_H-M   'P 1'
#
loop_
_entity.id
_entity.type
_entity.pdbx_description
1 polymer ?
#
loop_
_entity_poly.entity_id
_entity_poly.type
_entity_poly.pdbx_seq_one_letter_code
_entity_poly.pdbx_strand_id
1 'polypeptide(L)' 'MGRFLRKVFLYTLIWAFVYSAALCGIVLYFGRGLPSLEQLERFKPKLSTLIYDSDGKVLRELAEERRVAVPFDQIPED' A
#
# COMPACT_ATOMS: atom_id res chain seq x y z
N MET A 1 46.33 -4.54 -22.86
CA MET A 1 45.07 -5.23 -22.48
C MET A 1 44.65 -4.99 -21.03
N GLY A 2 45.50 -5.24 -20.01
CA GLY A 2 45.09 -5.19 -18.58
C GLY A 2 44.54 -3.85 -18.05
N ARG A 3 45.03 -2.70 -18.55
CA ARG A 3 44.50 -1.37 -18.16
C ARG A 3 43.08 -1.12 -18.66
N PHE A 4 42.71 -1.70 -19.80
CA PHE A 4 41.36 -1.60 -20.35
C PHE A 4 40.38 -2.47 -19.56
N LEU A 5 40.76 -3.74 -19.30
CA LEU A 5 39.96 -4.66 -18.50
C LEU A 5 39.70 -4.11 -17.09
N ARG A 6 40.71 -3.47 -16.46
CA ARG A 6 40.55 -2.79 -15.16
C ARG A 6 39.55 -1.64 -15.21
N LYS A 7 39.56 -0.84 -16.28
CA LYS A 7 38.60 0.27 -16.45
C LYS A 7 37.18 -0.27 -16.60
N VAL A 8 36.99 -1.26 -17.46
CA VAL A 8 35.68 -1.92 -17.65
C VAL A 8 35.17 -2.47 -16.32
N PHE A 9 36.01 -3.21 -15.59
CA PHE A 9 35.65 -3.75 -14.27
C PHE A 9 35.26 -2.66 -13.26
N LEU A 10 36.02 -1.57 -13.20
CA LEU A 10 35.71 -0.42 -12.34
C LEU A 10 34.38 0.24 -12.72
N TYR A 11 34.12 0.47 -14.01
CA TYR A 11 32.85 1.04 -14.47
C TYR A 11 31.67 0.13 -14.14
N THR A 12 31.81 -1.19 -14.32
CA THR A 12 30.75 -2.14 -13.94
C THR A 12 30.45 -2.09 -12.45
N LEU A 13 31.48 -2.05 -11.59
CA LEU A 13 31.27 -1.92 -10.13
C LEU A 13 30.59 -0.61 -9.75
N ILE A 14 30.98 0.51 -10.37
CA ILE A 14 30.36 1.81 -10.13
C ILE A 14 28.88 1.77 -10.53
N TRP A 15 28.57 1.27 -11.73
CA TRP A 15 27.18 1.14 -12.17
C TRP A 15 26.37 0.21 -11.28
N ALA A 16 26.91 -0.95 -10.89
CA ALA A 16 26.24 -1.86 -9.96
C ALA A 16 25.92 -1.19 -8.62
N PHE A 17 26.85 -0.40 -8.08
CA PHE A 17 26.62 0.36 -6.86
C PHE A 17 25.53 1.42 -7.03
N VAL A 18 25.57 2.18 -8.13
CA VAL A 18 24.55 3.20 -8.44
C VAL A 18 23.16 2.57 -8.57
N TYR A 19 23.03 1.44 -9.28
CA TYR A 19 21.76 0.74 -9.40
C TYR A 19 21.25 0.21 -8.06
N SER A 20 22.13 -0.37 -7.24
CA SER A 20 21.78 -0.85 -5.91
C SER A 20 21.31 0.29 -5.00
N ALA A 21 22.03 1.41 -5.00
CA ALA A 21 21.66 2.60 -4.22
C ALA A 21 20.33 3.19 -4.70
N ALA A 22 20.09 3.26 -6.01
CA ALA A 22 18.82 3.72 -6.57
C ALA A 22 17.66 2.81 -6.17
N LEU A 23 17.82 1.49 -6.28
CA LEU A 23 16.81 0.52 -5.89
C LEU A 23 16.49 0.61 -4.39
N CYS A 24 17.52 0.70 -3.54
CA CYS A 24 17.35 0.90 -2.11
C CYS A 24 16.61 2.21 -1.81
N GLY A 25 16.98 3.30 -2.50
CA GLY A 25 16.30 4.59 -2.39
C GLY A 25 14.81 4.50 -2.74
N ILE A 26 14.46 3.80 -3.83
CA ILE A 26 13.08 3.55 -4.26
C ILE A 26 12.32 2.79 -3.17
N VAL A 27 12.85 1.66 -2.70
CA VAL A 27 12.21 0.84 -1.67
C VAL A 27 11.97 1.64 -0.38
N LEU A 28 12.97 2.41 0.06
CA LEU A 28 12.85 3.23 1.26
C LEU A 28 11.89 4.41 1.07
N TYR A 29 11.83 5.01 -0.11
CA TYR A 29 10.95 6.14 -0.39
C TYR A 29 9.48 5.68 -0.42
N PHE A 30 9.17 4.66 -1.21
CA PHE A 30 7.80 4.16 -1.35
C PHE A 30 7.36 3.29 -0.16
N GLY A 31 8.29 2.70 0.59
CA GLY A 31 7.98 1.85 1.74
C GLY A 31 7.50 2.61 2.99
N ARG A 32 7.86 3.90 3.16
CA ARG A 32 7.56 4.67 4.39
C ARG A 32 6.08 4.89 4.69
N GLY A 33 5.23 4.84 3.67
CA GLY A 33 3.79 5.09 3.81
C GLY A 33 2.93 3.83 3.72
N LEU A 34 3.55 2.66 3.52
CA LEU A 34 2.81 1.42 3.32
C LEU A 34 2.40 0.81 4.68
N PRO A 35 1.18 0.26 4.79
CA PRO A 35 0.77 -0.49 5.96
C PRO A 35 1.62 -1.75 6.14
N SER A 36 1.72 -2.22 7.38
CA SER A 36 2.36 -3.50 7.66
C SER A 36 1.53 -4.67 7.10
N LEU A 37 2.17 -5.82 6.91
CA LEU A 37 1.48 -7.03 6.44
C LEU A 37 0.33 -7.44 7.37
N GLU A 38 0.53 -7.32 8.68
CA GLU A 38 -0.51 -7.63 9.66
C GLU A 38 -1.74 -6.70 9.53
N GLN A 39 -1.53 -5.42 9.21
CA GLN A 39 -2.63 -4.48 8.97
C GLN A 39 -3.44 -4.82 7.73
N LEU A 40 -2.80 -5.39 6.70
CA LEU A 40 -3.45 -5.89 5.49
C LEU A 40 -4.27 -7.15 5.78
N GLU A 41 -3.74 -8.08 6.58
CA GLU A 41 -4.48 -9.29 6.99
C GLU A 41 -5.66 -8.98 7.90
N ARG A 42 -5.53 -7.96 8.77
CA ARG A 42 -6.52 -7.59 9.78
C ARG A 42 -7.13 -6.22 9.54
N PHE A 43 -7.52 -5.95 8.29
CA PHE A 43 -8.14 -4.68 7.93
C PHE A 43 -9.48 -4.48 8.64
N LYS A 44 -9.61 -3.39 9.40
CA LYS A 44 -10.84 -2.99 10.10
C LYS A 44 -11.25 -1.58 9.68
N PRO A 45 -12.09 -1.44 8.64
CA PRO A 45 -12.55 -0.13 8.22
C PRO A 45 -13.44 0.52 9.29
N LYS A 46 -13.41 1.85 9.36
CA LYS A 46 -14.41 2.61 10.10
C LYS A 46 -15.75 2.48 9.37
N LEU A 47 -16.70 1.76 9.96
CA LEU A 47 -18.04 1.56 9.43
C LEU A 47 -19.05 2.45 10.13
N SER A 48 -20.13 2.77 9.43
CA SER A 48 -21.24 3.53 9.97
C SER A 48 -22.11 2.66 10.89
N THR A 49 -22.48 3.19 12.05
CA THR A 49 -23.40 2.52 12.99
C THR A 49 -24.82 2.99 12.72
N LEU A 50 -25.73 2.06 12.45
CA LEU A 50 -27.14 2.34 12.20
C LEU A 50 -27.98 2.03 13.45
N ILE A 51 -28.75 3.01 13.90
CA ILE A 51 -29.73 2.88 15.00
C ILE A 51 -31.11 2.67 14.37
N TYR A 52 -31.77 1.58 14.75
CA TYR A 52 -33.09 1.19 14.25
C TYR A 52 -34.18 1.42 15.31
N ASP A 53 -35.43 1.66 14.87
CA ASP A 53 -36.61 1.61 15.74
C ASP A 53 -37.12 0.17 15.94
N SER A 54 -38.22 0.01 16.69
CA SER A 54 -38.85 -1.28 16.95
C SER A 54 -39.36 -1.98 15.69
N ASP A 55 -39.61 -1.24 14.61
CA ASP A 55 -40.13 -1.74 13.35
C ASP A 55 -39.01 -2.00 12.32
N GLY A 56 -37.74 -1.81 12.71
CA GLY A 56 -36.57 -2.05 11.88
C GLY A 56 -36.23 -0.90 10.91
N LYS A 57 -36.81 0.29 11.10
CA LYS A 57 -36.48 1.47 10.29
C LYS A 57 -35.29 2.22 10.89
N VAL A 58 -34.37 2.67 10.03
CA VAL A 58 -33.22 3.48 10.46
C VAL A 58 -33.70 4.82 11.00
N LEU A 59 -33.43 5.08 12.28
CA LEU A 59 -33.66 6.36 12.95
C LEU A 59 -32.49 7.31 12.77
N ARG A 60 -31.26 6.78 12.87
CA ARG A 60 -30.04 7.59 12.83
C ARG A 60 -28.83 6.76 12.41
N GLU A 61 -27.96 7.40 11.64
CA GLU A 61 -26.62 6.91 11.30
C GLU A 61 -25.58 7.67 12.12
N LEU A 62 -24.67 6.96 12.78
CA LEU A 62 -23.54 7.53 13.51
C LEU A 62 -22.25 7.12 12.81
N ALA A 63 -21.53 8.08 12.23
CA ALA A 63 -20.27 7.82 11.55
C ALA A 63 -19.40 9.08 11.45
N GLU A 64 -18.08 8.90 11.56
CA GLU A 64 -17.10 9.91 11.09
C GLU A 64 -17.01 9.90 9.57
N GLU A 65 -17.04 8.69 8.98
CA GLU A 65 -16.96 8.45 7.55
C GLU A 65 -18.15 7.59 7.14
N ARG A 66 -18.86 8.02 6.11
CA ARG A 66 -20.06 7.32 5.62
C ARG A 66 -19.66 6.11 4.77
N ARG A 67 -19.39 4.98 5.42
CA ARG A 67 -18.85 3.76 4.80
C ARG A 67 -19.69 2.53 5.16
N VAL A 68 -19.94 1.72 4.14
CA VAL A 68 -20.56 0.40 4.25
C VAL A 68 -19.59 -0.64 3.70
N ALA A 69 -19.44 -1.76 4.42
CA ALA A 69 -18.67 -2.89 3.92
C ALA A 69 -19.51 -3.62 2.87
N VAL A 70 -19.00 -3.71 1.65
CA VAL A 70 -19.59 -4.51 0.58
C VAL A 70 -18.65 -5.65 0.20
N PRO A 71 -19.17 -6.85 -0.06
CA PRO A 71 -18.42 -7.93 -0.70
C PRO A 71 -17.82 -7.50 -2.05
N PHE A 72 -16.71 -8.12 -2.44
CA PHE A 72 -15.97 -7.76 -3.66
C PHE A 72 -16.82 -7.92 -4.93
N ASP A 73 -17.64 -8.97 -5.00
CA ASP A 73 -18.57 -9.28 -6.09
C ASP A 73 -19.71 -8.27 -6.27
N GLN A 74 -19.92 -7.39 -5.29
CA GLN A 74 -20.91 -6.31 -5.40
C GLN A 74 -20.30 -4.98 -5.85
N ILE A 75 -18.98 -4.90 -5.98
CA ILE A 75 -18.31 -3.72 -6.52
C ILE A 75 -18.63 -3.66 -8.02
N PRO A 76 -19.21 -2.58 -8.54
CA PRO A 76 -19.50 -2.45 -9.97
C PRO A 76 -18.24 -2.65 -10.80
N GLU A 77 -18.35 -3.47 -11.84
CA GLU A 77 -17.38 -3.52 -12.92
C GLU A 77 -17.74 -2.38 -13.88
N ASP A 78 -17.02 -1.25 -13.80
CA ASP A 78 -17.05 -0.22 -14.84
C ASP A 78 -16.35 -0.70 -16.12
#